data_AF-A0A1W6Q373-F1
#
_entry.id   AF-A0A1W6Q373-F1
#
_cell.length_a   1.000
_cell.length_b   1.000
_cell.length_c   1.000
_cell.angle_alpha   90.00
_cell.angle_beta   90.00
_cell.angle_gamma   90.00
#
_symmetry.space_group_name_H-M   'P 1'
#
loop_
_entity.id
_entity.type
_entity.pdbx_description
1 polymer ?
#
loop_
_entity_poly.entity_id
_entity_poly.type
_entity_poly.pdbx_seq_one_letter_code
_entity_poly.pdbx_strand_id
1 'polypeptide(L)'
;MAIFYRPILPQDFRCLSKAVMSWYRHFGVSVSEHDSQILCSAAIQLFNEGKTDVDDLAAGLIEMFPAPDLLKINAPTSQSIH
;
A
#
# COMPACT_ATOMS: atom_id res chain seq x y z
N MET A 1 -2.75 24.87 10.00
CA MET A 1 -2.73 23.94 8.85
C MET A 1 -3.58 22.76 9.22
N ALA A 2 -4.84 22.74 8.77
CA ALA A 2 -5.77 21.66 9.09
C ALA A 2 -5.39 20.46 8.22
N ILE A 3 -4.69 19.49 8.81
CA ILE A 3 -4.55 18.17 8.22
C ILE A 3 -5.94 17.57 8.33
N PHE A 4 -6.73 17.70 7.26
CA PHE A 4 -8.00 16.98 7.14
C PHE A 4 -7.62 15.51 7.09
N TYR A 5 -7.58 14.85 8.24
CA TYR A 5 -7.64 13.40 8.31
C TYR A 5 -8.97 13.01 7.70
N ARG A 6 -9.01 12.76 6.38
CA ARG A 6 -10.15 12.11 5.77
C ARG A 6 -10.22 10.73 6.41
N PRO A 7 -11.26 10.43 7.21
CA PRO A 7 -11.40 9.09 7.76
C PRO A 7 -11.54 8.13 6.59
N ILE A 8 -10.71 7.10 6.56
CA ILE A 8 -10.80 6.04 5.55
C ILE A 8 -12.16 5.39 5.72
N LEU A 9 -13.04 5.56 4.74
CA LEU A 9 -14.38 4.99 4.76
C LEU A 9 -14.33 3.52 4.32
N PRO A 10 -15.33 2.72 4.68
CA PRO A 10 -15.44 1.33 4.23
C PRO A 10 -15.40 1.16 2.70
N GLN A 11 -15.83 2.19 1.95
CA GLN A 11 -15.74 2.21 0.49
C GLN A 11 -14.28 2.30 0.01
N ASP A 12 -13.43 3.04 0.73
CA ASP A 12 -12.03 3.26 0.38
C ASP A 12 -11.21 1.99 0.63
N PHE A 13 -11.57 1.22 1.67
CA PHE A 13 -11.01 -0.12 1.89
C PHE A 13 -11.18 -1.05 0.68
N ARG A 14 -12.28 -0.93 -0.06
CA ARG A 14 -12.47 -1.69 -1.30
C ARG A 14 -11.49 -1.24 -2.38
N CYS A 15 -11.24 0.07 -2.50
CA CYS A 15 -10.27 0.60 -3.46
C CYS A 15 -8.84 0.18 -3.10
N LEU A 16 -8.45 0.34 -1.83
CA LEU A 16 -7.16 -0.08 -1.30
C LEU A 16 -6.92 -1.58 -1.52
N SER A 17 -7.89 -2.42 -1.13
CA SER A 17 -7.77 -3.88 -1.31
C SER A 17 -7.68 -4.29 -2.79
N LYS A 18 -8.42 -3.62 -3.68
CA LYS A 18 -8.30 -3.85 -5.13
C LYS A 18 -6.95 -3.42 -5.67
N ALA A 19 -6.40 -2.28 -5.23
CA ALA A 19 -5.10 -1.80 -5.66
C ALA A 19 -3.99 -2.79 -5.25
N VAL A 20 -4.02 -3.25 -4.00
CA VAL A 20 -3.10 -4.28 -3.48
C VAL A 20 -3.22 -5.58 -4.28
N MET A 21 -4.43 -6.08 -4.54
CA MET A 21 -4.63 -7.27 -5.39
C MET A 21 -4.15 -7.06 -6.83
N SER A 22 -4.32 -5.85 -7.40
CA SER A 22 -3.85 -5.52 -8.73
C SER A 22 -2.33 -5.60 -8.80
N TRP A 23 -1.64 -5.09 -7.77
CA TRP A 23 -0.19 -5.20 -7.62
C TRP A 23 0.26 -6.67 -7.55
N TYR A 24 -0.36 -7.50 -6.71
CA TYR A 24 -0.05 -8.94 -6.65
C TYR A 24 -0.24 -9.64 -8.00
N ARG A 25 -1.33 -9.31 -8.70
CA ARG A 25 -1.62 -9.87 -10.03
C ARG A 25 -0.63 -9.41 -11.09
N HIS A 26 -0.14 -8.17 -10.99
CA HIS A 26 0.86 -7.62 -11.90
C HIS A 26 2.19 -8.38 -11.80
N PHE A 27 2.65 -8.66 -10.56
CA PHE A 27 3.89 -9.40 -10.32
C PHE A 27 3.71 -10.92 -10.32
N GLY A 28 2.47 -11.42 -10.32
CA GLY A 28 2.18 -12.86 -10.32
C GLY A 28 2.62 -13.57 -9.04
N VAL A 29 2.69 -12.86 -7.92
CA VAL A 29 3.18 -13.39 -6.64
C VAL A 29 2.04 -13.82 -5.71
N SER A 30 2.33 -14.78 -4.84
CA SER A 30 1.40 -15.23 -3.82
C SER A 30 1.13 -14.14 -2.79
N VAL A 31 -0.13 -13.99 -2.39
CA VAL A 31 -0.52 -13.07 -1.32
C VAL A 31 0.11 -13.54 -0.01
N SER A 32 0.92 -12.69 0.59
CA SER A 32 1.53 -12.91 1.91
C SER A 32 0.96 -11.91 2.90
N GLU A 33 0.66 -12.33 4.13
CA GLU A 33 0.13 -11.42 5.15
C GLU A 33 1.07 -10.24 5.43
N HIS A 34 2.37 -10.50 5.43
CA HIS A 34 3.40 -9.48 5.67
C HIS A 34 3.42 -8.43 4.55
N ASP A 35 3.48 -8.89 3.31
CA ASP A 35 3.52 -8.04 2.12
C ASP A 35 2.21 -7.23 2.00
N SER A 36 1.08 -7.85 2.37
CA SER A 36 -0.23 -7.20 2.37
C SER A 36 -0.29 -6.03 3.35
N GLN A 37 0.36 -6.15 4.52
CA GLN A 37 0.39 -5.08 5.52
C GLN A 37 1.23 -3.89 5.07
N ILE A 38 2.35 -4.14 4.39
CA ILE A 38 3.21 -3.10 3.81
C ILE A 38 2.49 -2.40 2.67
N LEU A 39 1.92 -3.16 1.73
CA LEU A 39 1.17 -2.62 0.60
C LEU A 39 -0.07 -1.85 1.04
N CYS A 40 -0.81 -2.31 2.05
CA CYS A 40 -1.92 -1.56 2.64
C CYS A 40 -1.45 -0.23 3.24
N SER A 41 -0.36 -0.23 4.01
CA SER A 41 0.18 1.00 4.60
C SER A 41 0.62 2.01 3.54
N ALA A 42 1.23 1.55 2.46
CA ALA A 42 1.62 2.39 1.33
C ALA A 42 0.40 2.92 0.56
N ALA A 43 -0.61 2.07 0.32
CA ALA A 43 -1.84 2.49 -0.33
C ALA A 43 -2.59 3.56 0.50
N ILE A 44 -2.55 3.46 1.84
CA ILE A 44 -3.09 4.48 2.73
C ILE A 44 -2.31 5.80 2.62
N GLN A 45 -0.97 5.76 2.52
CA GLN A 45 -0.17 6.97 2.32
C GLN A 45 -0.54 7.67 1.01
N LEU A 46 -0.62 6.92 -0.10
CA LEU A 46 -1.04 7.44 -1.39
C LEU A 46 -2.47 8.04 -1.32
N PHE A 47 -3.37 7.40 -0.58
CA PHE A 47 -4.72 7.94 -0.35
C PHE A 47 -4.71 9.26 0.43
N ASN A 48 -3.84 9.39 1.43
CA ASN A 48 -3.65 10.64 2.16
C ASN A 48 -3.02 11.75 1.30
N GLU A 49 -2.22 11.38 0.28
CA GLU A 49 -1.71 12.33 -0.72
C GLU A 49 -2.81 12.80 -1.70
N GLY A 50 -4.00 12.20 -1.65
CA GLY A 50 -5.16 12.56 -2.48
C GLY A 50 -5.45 11.57 -3.60
N LYS A 51 -4.73 10.45 -3.69
CA LYS A 51 -4.95 9.39 -4.68
C LYS A 51 -6.09 8.48 -4.25
N THR A 52 -7.28 8.67 -4.81
CA THR A 52 -8.47 7.87 -4.43
C THR A 52 -8.85 6.81 -5.47
N ASP A 53 -8.18 6.78 -6.62
CA ASP A 53 -8.47 5.86 -7.71
C ASP A 53 -7.66 4.55 -7.59
N VAL A 54 -8.27 3.44 -7.99
CA VAL A 54 -7.64 2.11 -7.87
C VAL A 54 -6.43 1.97 -8.80
N ASP A 55 -6.52 2.49 -10.02
CA ASP A 55 -5.41 2.43 -10.98
C ASP A 55 -4.27 3.35 -10.52
N ASP A 56 -4.59 4.54 -10.01
CA ASP A 56 -3.57 5.48 -9.50
C ASP A 56 -2.87 4.96 -8.24
N LEU A 57 -3.63 4.33 -7.33
CA LEU A 57 -3.08 3.62 -6.17
C LEU A 57 -2.22 2.43 -6.59
N ALA A 58 -2.68 1.63 -7.57
CA ALA A 58 -1.91 0.48 -8.06
C ALA A 58 -0.62 0.91 -8.77
N ALA A 59 -0.68 1.95 -9.60
CA ALA A 59 0.49 2.55 -10.23
C ALA A 59 1.47 3.07 -9.18
N GLY A 60 1.00 3.81 -8.18
CA GLY A 60 1.84 4.28 -7.08
C GLY A 60 2.46 3.13 -6.27
N LEU A 61 1.73 2.03 -6.03
CA LEU A 61 2.29 0.82 -5.40
C LEU A 61 3.36 0.17 -6.27
N ILE A 62 3.19 0.13 -7.59
CA ILE A 62 4.19 -0.43 -8.54
C ILE A 62 5.43 0.48 -8.58
N GLU A 63 5.26 1.80 -8.59
CA GLU A 63 6.37 2.75 -8.56
C GLU A 63 7.16 2.67 -7.25
N MET A 64 6.46 2.54 -6.12
CA MET A 64 7.08 2.47 -4.79
C MET A 64 7.70 1.09 -4.51
N PHE A 65 7.07 0.03 -5.02
CA PHE A 65 7.54 -1.35 -4.94
C PHE A 65 7.58 -1.98 -6.34
N PRO A 66 8.63 -1.69 -7.13
CA PRO A 66 8.78 -2.25 -8.46
C PRO A 66 9.17 -3.74 -8.45
N ALA A 67 9.42 -4.31 -7.27
CA ALA A 67 9.66 -5.73 -7.11
C ALA A 67 9.20 -6.21 -5.71
N PRO A 68 8.66 -7.44 -5.61
CA PRO A 68 8.26 -8.05 -4.34
C PRO A 68 9.40 -8.22 -3.34
N ASP A 69 10.62 -8.46 -3.81
CA ASP A 69 11.79 -8.54 -2.92
C ASP A 69 12.07 -7.24 -2.16
N LEU A 70 11.67 -6.08 -2.70
CA LEU A 70 11.86 -4.79 -2.03
C LEU A 70 10.91 -4.57 -0.85
N LEU A 71 9.76 -5.26 -0.81
CA LEU A 71 8.86 -5.24 0.35
C LEU A 71 9.56 -5.80 1.59
N LYS A 72 10.39 -6.84 1.43
CA LYS A 72 11.14 -7.48 2.53
C LYS A 72 12.29 -6.61 3.06
N ILE A 73 12.80 -5.68 2.24
CA ILE A 73 13.90 -4.77 2.62
C ILE A 73 13.34 -3.53 3.36
N ASN A 74 12.16 -3.05 2.95
CA ASN A 74 11.49 -1.89 3.55
C ASN A 74 10.52 -2.24 4.69
N ALA A 75 10.31 -3.52 4.98
CA ALA A 75 9.74 -3.93 6.25
C ALA A 75 10.53 -3.17 7.33
N PRO A 76 9.89 -2.40 8.22
CA PRO A 76 10.60 -1.69 9.25
C PRO A 76 11.40 -2.75 10.00
N THR A 77 12.71 -2.78 9.75
CA THR A 77 13.65 -3.46 10.63
C THR A 77 13.29 -2.87 11.96
N SER A 78 12.66 -3.67 12.80
CA SER A 78 12.31 -3.33 14.16
C SER A 78 13.61 -2.81 14.76
N GLN A 79 13.77 -1.49 14.77
CA GLN A 79 14.83 -0.86 15.53
C GLN A 79 14.38 -1.08 16.96
N SER A 80 14.76 -2.25 17.48
CA SER A 80 14.80 -2.53 18.89
C SER A 80 15.69 -1.44 19.48
N ILE A 81 15.06 -0.37 19.95
CA ILE A 81 15.69 0.60 20.82
C ILE A 81 16.03 -0.21 22.08
N HIS A 82 17.32 -0.47 22.28
CA HIS A 82 17.89 -0.97 23.52
C HIS A 82 18.04 0.21 24.47
#